data_AF-A0A8C4X7E3-F1
#
_entry.id   AF-A0A8C4X7E3-F1
#
_cell.length_a   1.000
_cell.length_b   1.000
_cell.length_c   1.000
_cell.angle_alpha   90.00
_cell.angle_beta   90.00
_cell.angle_gamma   90.00
#
_symmetry.space_group_name_H-M   'P 1'
#
loop_
_entity.id
_entity.type
_entity.pdbx_description
1 polymer ?
#
loop_
_entity_poly.entity_id
_entity_poly.type
_entity_poly.pdbx_seq_one_letter_code
_entity_poly.pdbx_strand_id
1 'polypeptide(L)'
;LSQIIFYEDRNFQGRYYECSSDCTDLHSYFSRCNSIRVQSGCWMVYERPNYMGFQYFLRRGEYPDYQRWMGYKDCIRSCRMIPQYRGSYRMRIYERESFGGHMMEFMDDCESVQDRFRYPDINSCHVEGYWIMYEQPHYRGRQYFLRPGEYRRYSDWGGMTPNIGSFRRIVDF
;
A
#
# COMPACT_ATOMS: atom_id res chain seq x y z
N LEU A 1 -3.27 4.48 -20.14
CA LEU A 1 -2.10 3.70 -19.69
C LEU A 1 -1.61 4.33 -18.39
N SER A 2 -1.35 3.53 -17.35
CA SER A 2 -0.84 4.04 -16.06
C SER A 2 0.67 4.23 -16.15
N GLN A 3 1.20 5.27 -15.51
CA GLN A 3 2.59 5.69 -15.69
C GLN A 3 3.12 6.40 -14.44
N ILE A 4 4.36 6.04 -14.07
CA ILE A 4 5.09 6.59 -12.93
C ILE A 4 6.53 6.93 -13.36
N ILE A 5 7.06 8.03 -12.85
CA ILE A 5 8.43 8.48 -13.09
C ILE A 5 9.13 8.62 -11.75
N PHE A 6 10.28 7.97 -11.62
CA PHE A 6 11.16 8.05 -10.47
C PHE A 6 12.33 8.98 -10.79
N TYR A 7 12.71 9.83 -9.84
CA TYR A 7 13.84 10.75 -9.95
C TYR A 7 14.84 10.49 -8.81
N GLU A 8 16.13 10.48 -9.13
CA GLU A 8 17.19 10.25 -8.13
C GLU A 8 17.29 11.39 -7.11
N ASP A 9 16.98 12.63 -7.50
CA ASP A 9 17.06 13.80 -6.64
C ASP A 9 15.68 14.38 -6.30
N ARG A 10 15.64 15.32 -5.36
CA ARG A 10 14.40 16.02 -4.96
C ARG A 10 13.92 16.96 -6.06
N ASN A 11 12.65 17.36 -5.99
CA ASN A 11 12.03 18.32 -6.90
C ASN A 11 12.17 17.94 -8.40
N PHE A 12 12.08 16.64 -8.68
CA PHE A 12 12.07 16.07 -10.03
C PHE A 12 13.35 16.34 -10.84
N GLN A 13 14.49 16.32 -10.14
CA GLN A 13 15.82 16.55 -10.72
C GLN A 13 16.65 15.26 -10.82
N GLY A 14 17.80 15.37 -11.47
CA GLY A 14 18.76 14.28 -11.62
C GLY A 14 18.34 13.25 -12.66
N ARG A 15 18.94 12.05 -12.59
CA ARG A 15 18.56 10.93 -13.45
C ARG A 15 17.14 10.51 -13.14
N TYR A 16 16.37 10.19 -14.17
CA TYR A 16 15.01 9.68 -14.03
C TYR A 16 14.82 8.35 -14.75
N TYR A 17 13.80 7.61 -14.33
CA TYR A 17 13.32 6.41 -14.99
C TYR A 17 11.80 6.42 -15.05
N GLU A 18 11.26 6.19 -16.23
CA GLU A 18 9.83 6.08 -16.48
C GLU A 18 9.42 4.60 -16.50
N CYS A 19 8.34 4.28 -15.81
CA CYS A 19 7.81 2.93 -15.72
C CYS A 19 6.31 2.90 -15.99
N SER A 20 5.88 1.90 -16.74
CA SER A 20 4.48 1.70 -17.16
C SER A 20 4.00 0.26 -16.92
N SER A 21 4.76 -0.53 -16.17
CA SER A 21 4.43 -1.91 -15.77
C SER A 21 4.99 -2.23 -14.39
N ASP A 22 4.65 -3.41 -13.86
CA ASP A 22 5.27 -3.92 -12.64
C ASP A 22 6.77 -4.12 -12.84
N CYS A 23 7.57 -3.81 -11.82
CA CYS A 23 9.02 -4.00 -11.85
C CYS A 23 9.51 -4.60 -10.53
N THR A 24 10.10 -5.80 -10.59
CA THR A 24 10.63 -6.51 -9.42
C THR A 24 11.95 -5.96 -8.92
N ASP A 25 12.73 -5.29 -9.77
CA ASP A 25 14.00 -4.69 -9.38
C ASP A 25 14.30 -3.44 -10.21
N LEU A 26 14.30 -2.29 -9.53
CA LEU A 26 14.57 -0.99 -10.11
C LEU A 26 16.05 -0.58 -10.01
N HIS A 27 16.89 -1.38 -9.35
CA HIS A 27 18.29 -1.03 -9.05
C HIS A 27 19.13 -0.75 -10.30
N SER A 28 18.86 -1.43 -11.42
CA SER A 28 19.56 -1.20 -12.69
C SER A 28 19.23 0.15 -13.34
N TYR A 29 18.11 0.77 -12.99
CA TYR A 29 17.65 2.02 -13.60
C TYR A 29 18.08 3.25 -12.82
N PHE A 30 18.16 3.15 -11.49
CA PHE A 30 18.60 4.22 -10.61
C PHE A 30 19.14 3.71 -9.26
N SER A 31 20.03 4.49 -8.65
CA SER A 31 20.73 4.12 -7.41
C SER A 31 19.93 4.48 -6.15
N ARG A 32 19.12 5.54 -6.21
CA ARG A 32 18.27 6.10 -5.14
C ARG A 32 17.01 6.75 -5.73
N CYS A 33 16.02 7.09 -4.91
CA CYS A 33 14.82 7.79 -5.37
C CYS A 33 14.35 8.82 -4.34
N ASN A 34 14.39 10.10 -4.72
CA ASN A 34 14.07 11.22 -3.83
C ASN A 34 12.83 11.99 -4.26
N SER A 35 12.36 11.85 -5.50
CA SER A 35 11.06 12.40 -5.91
C SER A 35 10.37 11.51 -6.96
N ILE A 36 9.05 11.56 -7.01
CA ILE A 36 8.22 10.70 -7.87
C ILE A 36 7.10 11.52 -8.50
N ARG A 37 6.82 11.29 -9.78
CA ARG A 37 5.59 11.75 -10.44
C ARG A 37 4.77 10.55 -10.86
N VAL A 38 3.52 10.48 -10.40
CA VAL A 38 2.54 9.54 -10.93
C VAL A 38 1.69 10.28 -11.93
N GLN A 39 1.91 10.05 -13.22
CA GLN A 39 1.16 10.73 -14.28
C GLN A 39 -0.27 10.18 -14.38
N SER A 40 -0.44 8.87 -14.13
CA SER A 40 -1.74 8.19 -14.23
C SER A 40 -1.77 6.88 -13.45
N GLY A 41 -2.97 6.53 -12.97
CA GLY A 41 -3.24 5.32 -12.21
C GLY A 41 -2.74 5.36 -10.77
N CYS A 42 -2.80 4.20 -10.12
CA CYS A 42 -2.32 3.98 -8.76
C CYS A 42 -1.16 3.00 -8.77
N TRP A 43 -0.21 3.23 -7.86
CA TRP A 43 1.02 2.46 -7.76
C TRP A 43 1.31 2.10 -6.30
N MET A 44 1.82 0.89 -6.10
CA MET A 44 2.50 0.51 -4.86
C MET A 44 3.99 0.50 -5.12
N VAL A 45 4.78 1.23 -4.34
CA VAL A 45 6.24 1.23 -4.42
C VAL A 45 6.85 0.63 -3.17
N TYR A 46 7.98 -0.05 -3.31
CA TYR A 46 8.56 -0.86 -2.25
C TYR A 46 10.04 -0.52 -2.04
N GLU A 47 10.48 -0.55 -0.78
CA GLU A 47 11.84 -0.23 -0.41
C GLU A 47 12.87 -1.27 -0.89
N ARG A 48 12.48 -2.54 -1.02
CA ARG A 48 13.35 -3.63 -1.45
C ARG A 48 12.89 -4.26 -2.76
N PRO A 49 13.78 -4.98 -3.47
CA PRO A 49 13.39 -5.77 -4.64
C PRO A 49 12.31 -6.81 -4.29
N ASN A 50 11.66 -7.34 -5.32
CA ASN A 50 10.65 -8.40 -5.23
C ASN A 50 9.44 -8.04 -4.33
N TYR A 51 9.06 -6.76 -4.30
CA TYR A 51 7.88 -6.26 -3.58
C TYR A 51 7.97 -6.43 -2.06
N MET A 52 9.18 -6.22 -1.52
CA MET A 52 9.49 -6.45 -0.11
C MET A 52 9.85 -5.15 0.62
N GLY A 53 9.80 -5.20 1.96
CA GLY A 53 10.16 -4.06 2.81
C GLY A 53 8.99 -3.12 3.00
N PHE A 54 9.27 -1.86 3.36
CA PHE A 54 8.22 -0.85 3.47
C PHE A 54 7.54 -0.63 2.12
N GLN A 55 6.22 -0.51 2.18
CA GLN A 55 5.36 -0.31 1.02
C GLN A 55 4.74 1.09 1.10
N TYR A 56 4.61 1.77 -0.03
CA TYR A 56 4.01 3.10 -0.09
C TYR A 56 3.03 3.18 -1.25
N PHE A 57 1.78 3.54 -0.94
CA PHE A 57 0.74 3.73 -1.92
C PHE A 57 0.80 5.16 -2.50
N LEU A 58 0.82 5.24 -3.83
CA LEU A 58 0.87 6.48 -4.59
C LEU A 58 -0.33 6.56 -5.54
N ARG A 59 -1.01 7.71 -5.50
CA ARG A 59 -2.04 8.09 -6.47
C ARG A 59 -1.44 9.03 -7.50
N ARG A 60 -2.18 9.30 -8.58
CA ARG A 60 -1.84 10.37 -9.52
C ARG A 60 -1.51 11.67 -8.75
N GLY A 61 -0.35 12.23 -9.05
CA GLY A 61 0.15 13.42 -8.36
C GLY A 61 1.66 13.55 -8.42
N GLU A 62 2.13 14.64 -7.81
CA GLU A 62 3.53 15.00 -7.72
C GLU A 62 4.02 14.86 -6.29
N TYR A 63 5.15 14.17 -6.12
CA TYR A 63 5.78 13.93 -4.84
C TYR A 63 7.23 14.45 -4.88
N PRO A 64 7.46 15.73 -4.51
CA PRO A 64 8.76 16.40 -4.67
C PRO A 64 9.87 15.90 -3.72
N ASP A 65 9.51 15.18 -2.67
CA ASP A 65 10.43 14.62 -1.68
C ASP A 65 9.84 13.32 -1.08
N TYR A 66 10.69 12.46 -0.53
CA TYR A 66 10.25 11.16 -0.04
C TYR A 66 9.31 11.22 1.16
N GLN A 67 9.33 12.32 1.93
CA GLN A 67 8.38 12.48 3.03
C GLN A 67 6.94 12.66 2.52
N ARG A 68 6.74 13.11 1.28
CA ARG A 68 5.41 13.27 0.67
C ARG A 68 4.68 11.96 0.40
N TRP A 69 5.40 10.83 0.30
CA TRP A 69 4.80 9.50 0.29
C TRP A 69 4.99 8.73 1.60
N MET A 70 5.32 9.44 2.68
CA MET A 70 5.60 8.84 4.00
C MET A 70 6.83 7.91 3.99
N GLY A 71 7.75 8.12 3.04
CA GLY A 71 9.01 7.38 2.98
C GLY A 71 9.90 7.67 4.18
N TYR A 72 10.55 6.64 4.71
CA TYR A 72 11.56 6.81 5.76
C TYR A 72 12.93 7.20 5.21
N LYS A 73 13.23 6.77 3.98
CA LYS A 73 14.52 6.94 3.28
C LYS A 73 14.29 7.04 1.77
N ASP A 74 15.31 7.43 1.03
CA ASP A 74 15.34 7.57 -0.43
C ASP A 74 15.57 6.23 -1.19
N CYS A 75 15.00 5.14 -0.67
CA CYS A 75 15.19 3.80 -1.21
C CYS A 75 13.86 3.26 -1.75
N ILE A 76 13.75 3.19 -3.08
CA ILE A 76 12.70 2.46 -3.81
C ILE A 76 13.39 1.48 -4.74
N ARG A 77 12.94 0.21 -4.73
CA ARG A 77 13.62 -0.88 -5.45
C ARG A 77 12.66 -1.79 -6.21
N SER A 78 11.35 -1.70 -5.99
CA SER A 78 10.37 -2.36 -6.84
C SER A 78 9.05 -1.59 -6.83
N CYS A 79 8.20 -1.80 -7.84
CA CYS A 79 6.90 -1.16 -7.94
C CYS A 79 5.87 -2.09 -8.60
N ARG A 80 4.60 -1.90 -8.23
CA ARG A 80 3.45 -2.53 -8.88
C ARG A 80 2.44 -1.49 -9.29
N MET A 81 1.94 -1.64 -10.50
CA MET A 81 0.72 -0.97 -10.93
C MET A 81 -0.46 -1.62 -10.21
N ILE A 82 -1.33 -0.79 -9.66
CA ILE A 82 -2.61 -1.26 -9.12
C ILE A 82 -3.63 -1.14 -10.26
N PRO A 83 -4.24 -2.24 -10.71
CA PRO A 83 -5.22 -2.17 -11.78
C PRO A 83 -6.55 -1.63 -11.25
N GLN A 84 -7.35 -1.04 -12.15
CA GLN A 84 -8.72 -0.66 -11.82
C GLN A 84 -9.54 -1.90 -11.45
N TYR A 85 -10.33 -1.79 -10.40
CA TYR A 85 -11.24 -2.85 -9.97
C TYR A 85 -12.69 -2.44 -10.23
N ARG A 86 -13.45 -3.30 -10.92
CA ARG A 86 -14.85 -3.04 -11.32
C ARG A 86 -15.88 -3.76 -10.44
N GLY A 87 -15.45 -4.53 -9.45
CA GLY A 87 -16.34 -5.24 -8.53
C GLY A 87 -16.66 -4.44 -7.26
N SER A 88 -17.29 -5.11 -6.29
CA SER A 88 -17.56 -4.58 -4.95
C SER A 88 -16.29 -4.41 -4.12
N TYR A 89 -16.23 -3.33 -3.35
CA TYR A 89 -15.25 -3.20 -2.28
C TYR A 89 -15.87 -3.72 -0.99
N ARG A 90 -15.28 -4.80 -0.46
CA ARG A 90 -15.71 -5.41 0.79
C ARG A 90 -14.53 -6.01 1.52
N MET A 91 -14.41 -5.76 2.81
CA MET A 91 -13.41 -6.36 3.66
C MET A 91 -14.09 -6.95 4.89
N ARG A 92 -13.88 -8.24 5.16
CA ARG A 92 -14.24 -8.85 6.43
C ARG A 92 -12.99 -9.06 7.24
N ILE A 93 -12.95 -8.50 8.44
CA ILE A 93 -11.83 -8.60 9.37
C ILE A 93 -12.23 -9.50 10.54
N TYR A 94 -11.26 -10.24 11.06
CA TYR A 94 -11.47 -11.25 12.09
C TYR A 94 -10.47 -11.08 13.23
N GLU A 95 -10.97 -11.25 14.45
CA GLU A 95 -10.20 -11.18 15.69
C GLU A 95 -9.12 -12.27 15.76
N ARG A 96 -9.35 -13.46 15.19
CA ARG A 96 -8.40 -14.59 15.24
C ARG A 96 -7.93 -15.01 13.86
N GLU A 97 -6.86 -15.79 13.82
CA GLU A 97 -6.37 -16.42 12.60
C GLU A 97 -7.41 -17.38 12.01
N SER A 98 -7.23 -17.69 10.72
CA SER A 98 -8.08 -18.63 9.97
C SER A 98 -9.57 -18.33 10.08
N PHE A 99 -9.91 -17.03 10.08
CA PHE A 99 -11.28 -16.50 10.07
C PHE A 99 -12.09 -16.84 11.32
N GLY A 100 -11.41 -17.03 12.45
CA GLY A 100 -12.04 -17.28 13.74
C GLY A 100 -12.33 -16.03 14.56
N GLY A 101 -13.09 -16.21 15.64
CA GLY A 101 -13.41 -15.14 16.59
C GLY A 101 -14.45 -14.15 16.08
N HIS A 102 -14.49 -12.97 16.69
CA HIS A 102 -15.39 -11.91 16.26
C HIS A 102 -15.07 -11.44 14.84
N MET A 103 -16.11 -11.17 14.03
CA MET A 103 -16.00 -10.74 12.64
C MET A 103 -16.77 -9.45 12.43
N MET A 104 -16.22 -8.54 11.63
CA MET A 104 -16.95 -7.36 11.14
C MET A 104 -16.67 -7.14 9.65
N GLU A 105 -17.72 -6.75 8.93
CA GLU A 105 -17.67 -6.43 7.51
C GLU A 105 -17.66 -4.92 7.29
N PHE A 106 -16.82 -4.47 6.36
CA PHE A 106 -16.64 -3.08 5.96
C PHE A 106 -16.78 -2.95 4.45
N MET A 107 -17.57 -1.99 4.01
CA MET A 107 -17.70 -1.60 2.60
C MET A 107 -17.12 -0.21 2.34
N ASP A 108 -16.71 0.49 3.40
CA ASP A 108 -16.18 1.85 3.39
C ASP A 108 -14.82 1.94 4.09
N ASP A 109 -14.17 3.09 3.94
CA ASP A 109 -12.91 3.37 4.62
C ASP A 109 -13.12 3.43 6.14
N CYS A 110 -12.09 3.09 6.90
CA CYS A 110 -12.10 3.06 8.36
C CYS A 110 -10.90 3.83 8.90
N GLU A 111 -11.15 5.01 9.48
CA GLU A 111 -10.10 5.85 10.07
C GLU A 111 -9.58 5.33 11.42
N SER A 112 -10.40 4.56 12.13
CA SER A 112 -10.05 4.01 13.45
C SER A 112 -10.71 2.66 13.63
N VAL A 113 -9.91 1.60 13.53
CA VAL A 113 -10.33 0.22 13.78
C VAL A 113 -10.76 0.07 15.24
N GLN A 114 -10.04 0.70 16.17
CA GLN A 114 -10.36 0.66 17.59
C GLN A 114 -11.79 1.16 17.87
N ASP A 115 -12.23 2.23 17.21
CA ASP A 115 -13.57 2.80 17.45
C ASP A 115 -14.68 1.94 16.84
N ARG A 116 -14.41 1.28 15.71
CA ARG A 116 -15.40 0.52 14.94
C ARG A 116 -15.46 -0.95 15.33
N PHE A 117 -14.30 -1.61 15.36
CA PHE A 117 -14.17 -3.04 15.63
C PHE A 117 -13.97 -3.35 17.11
N ARG A 118 -13.48 -2.39 17.91
CA ARG A 118 -13.19 -2.50 19.37
C ARG A 118 -12.10 -3.47 19.77
N TYR A 119 -11.65 -4.33 18.86
CA TYR A 119 -10.43 -5.12 19.01
C TYR A 119 -9.27 -4.41 18.30
N PRO A 120 -8.09 -4.30 18.94
CA PRO A 120 -6.93 -3.62 18.35
C PRO A 120 -6.26 -4.44 17.24
N ASP A 121 -6.50 -5.76 17.25
CA ASP A 121 -5.78 -6.73 16.44
C ASP A 121 -6.68 -7.32 15.36
N ILE A 122 -6.19 -7.30 14.11
CA ILE A 122 -6.80 -8.00 12.98
C ILE A 122 -5.88 -9.16 12.62
N ASN A 123 -6.34 -10.39 12.86
CA ASN A 123 -5.52 -11.57 12.66
C ASN A 123 -5.81 -12.27 11.33
N SER A 124 -6.99 -12.12 10.74
CA SER A 124 -7.26 -12.63 9.39
C SER A 124 -8.31 -11.78 8.68
N CYS A 125 -8.37 -11.86 7.34
CA CYS A 125 -9.35 -11.13 6.57
C CYS A 125 -9.72 -11.77 5.21
N HIS A 126 -10.93 -11.47 4.75
CA HIS A 126 -11.36 -11.68 3.37
C HIS A 126 -11.45 -10.32 2.68
N VAL A 127 -10.90 -10.22 1.47
CA VAL A 127 -10.80 -8.96 0.73
C VAL A 127 -11.42 -9.09 -0.65
N GLU A 128 -12.32 -8.17 -0.98
CA GLU A 128 -12.80 -7.88 -2.32
C GLU A 128 -12.41 -6.44 -2.68
N GLY A 129 -11.88 -6.25 -3.89
CA GLY A 129 -11.25 -5.00 -4.30
C GLY A 129 -9.83 -4.82 -3.73
N TYR A 130 -9.27 -3.64 -3.93
CA TYR A 130 -7.92 -3.29 -3.52
C TYR A 130 -7.95 -2.36 -2.29
N TRP A 131 -7.20 -2.73 -1.24
CA TRP A 131 -7.22 -1.99 0.01
C TRP A 131 -5.81 -1.70 0.49
N ILE A 132 -5.66 -0.60 1.23
CA ILE A 132 -4.46 -0.34 2.03
C ILE A 132 -4.85 -0.42 3.51
N MET A 133 -4.19 -1.31 4.24
CA MET A 133 -4.20 -1.31 5.71
C MET A 133 -3.04 -0.47 6.24
N TYR A 134 -3.27 0.18 7.38
CA TYR A 134 -2.32 1.04 8.05
C TYR A 134 -2.15 0.59 9.50
N GLU A 135 -0.91 0.55 9.97
CA GLU A 135 -0.58 0.17 11.34
C GLU A 135 -1.19 1.12 12.38
N GLN A 136 -1.36 2.41 12.05
CA GLN A 136 -1.91 3.42 12.95
C GLN A 136 -3.26 3.96 12.46
N PRO A 137 -4.08 4.56 13.35
CA PRO A 137 -5.27 5.30 12.96
C PRO A 137 -4.98 6.45 11.99
N HIS A 138 -6.02 6.93 11.32
CA HIS A 138 -6.00 8.06 10.37
C HIS A 138 -4.98 7.90 9.23
N TYR A 139 -4.83 6.67 8.72
CA TYR A 139 -4.03 6.31 7.55
C TYR A 139 -2.53 6.60 7.72
N ARG A 140 -1.98 6.26 8.90
CA ARG A 140 -0.58 6.51 9.27
C ARG A 140 0.20 5.24 9.58
N GLY A 141 1.52 5.37 9.67
CA GLY A 141 2.42 4.27 9.96
C GLY A 141 2.66 3.38 8.73
N ARG A 142 3.03 2.12 8.98
CA ARG A 142 3.30 1.15 7.92
C ARG A 142 2.05 0.87 7.10
N GLN A 143 2.24 0.75 5.79
CA GLN A 143 1.17 0.45 4.83
C GLN A 143 1.29 -0.99 4.34
N TYR A 144 0.16 -1.66 4.20
CA TYR A 144 0.06 -3.01 3.66
C TYR A 144 -0.93 -3.03 2.51
N PHE A 145 -0.48 -3.44 1.32
CA PHE A 145 -1.35 -3.56 0.16
C PHE A 145 -2.05 -4.92 0.14
N LEU A 146 -3.38 -4.91 0.18
CA LEU A 146 -4.21 -6.10 0.09
C LEU A 146 -4.89 -6.15 -1.27
N ARG A 147 -4.68 -7.29 -1.94
CA ARG A 147 -5.36 -7.69 -3.18
C ARG A 147 -6.59 -8.56 -2.84
N PRO A 148 -7.55 -8.70 -3.77
CA PRO A 148 -8.66 -9.61 -3.58
C PRO A 148 -8.19 -11.02 -3.21
N GLY A 149 -8.80 -11.62 -2.19
CA GLY A 149 -8.43 -12.95 -1.71
C GLY A 149 -8.62 -13.16 -0.21
N GLU A 150 -8.06 -14.27 0.24
CA GLU A 150 -8.09 -14.76 1.61
C GLU A 150 -6.73 -14.59 2.28
N TYR A 151 -6.71 -14.00 3.47
CA TYR A 151 -5.52 -13.85 4.30
C TYR A 151 -5.78 -14.46 5.66
N ARG A 152 -5.15 -15.60 5.96
CA ARG A 152 -5.47 -16.41 7.14
C ARG A 152 -4.73 -15.98 8.39
N ARG A 153 -3.69 -15.17 8.24
CA ARG A 153 -2.86 -14.61 9.32
C ARG A 153 -2.24 -13.28 8.89
N TYR A 154 -1.81 -12.47 9.85
CA TYR A 154 -1.26 -11.15 9.55
C TYR A 154 0.03 -11.14 8.73
N SER A 155 0.80 -12.23 8.76
CA SER A 155 1.98 -12.38 7.91
C SER A 155 1.64 -12.50 6.43
N ASP A 156 0.41 -12.92 6.07
CA ASP A 156 0.02 -13.12 4.67
C ASP A 156 -0.07 -11.78 3.90
N TRP A 157 -0.35 -10.65 4.58
CA TRP A 157 -0.25 -9.30 4.01
C TRP A 157 1.08 -8.59 4.31
N GLY A 158 2.05 -9.32 4.87
CA GLY A 158 3.37 -8.80 5.21
C GLY A 158 3.45 -8.05 6.54
N GLY A 159 2.43 -8.18 7.41
CA GLY A 159 2.46 -7.65 8.77
C GLY A 159 3.48 -8.38 9.65
N MET A 160 4.15 -7.65 10.54
CA MET A 160 4.98 -8.23 11.61
C MET A 160 4.20 -8.44 12.92
N THR A 161 3.09 -7.73 13.06
CA THR A 161 2.13 -7.77 14.17
C THR A 161 0.71 -7.70 13.58
N PRO A 162 -0.32 -8.12 14.33
CA PRO A 162 -1.72 -8.01 13.88
C PRO A 162 -2.31 -6.59 14.02
N ASN A 163 -1.52 -5.61 14.49
CA ASN A 163 -2.00 -4.27 14.80
C ASN A 163 -2.34 -3.52 13.50
N ILE A 164 -3.62 -3.25 13.29
CA ILE A 164 -4.12 -2.42 12.19
C ILE A 164 -4.98 -1.32 12.79
N GLY A 165 -4.56 -0.07 12.63
CA GLY A 165 -5.27 1.08 13.18
C GLY A 165 -6.27 1.70 12.22
N SER A 166 -6.08 1.57 10.91
CA SER A 166 -7.00 2.07 9.89
C SER A 166 -6.85 1.35 8.55
N PHE A 167 -7.82 1.48 7.66
CA PHE A 167 -7.73 0.99 6.29
C PHE A 167 -8.62 1.78 5.33
N ARG A 168 -8.27 1.78 4.05
CA ARG A 168 -9.06 2.44 3.01
C ARG A 168 -9.09 1.67 1.70
N ARG A 169 -10.14 1.90 0.93
CA ARG A 169 -10.30 1.39 -0.43
C ARG A 169 -9.42 2.17 -1.39
N ILE A 170 -8.96 1.52 -2.45
CA ILE A 170 -8.26 2.16 -3.56
C ILE A 170 -9.26 2.40 -4.69
N VAL A 171 -10.00 3.51 -4.61
CA VAL A 171 -11.06 3.84 -5.59
C VAL A 171 -10.63 4.87 -6.63
N ASP A 172 -9.61 5.67 -6.34
CA ASP A 172 -9.17 6.77 -7.20
C ASP A 172 -8.19 6.25 -8.25
N PHE A 173 -8.50 6.40 -9.54
CA PHE A 173 -7.62 6.03 -10.66
C PHE A 173 -7.57 7.13 -11.73
#